data_AF-A0A7Y5LNE1-F1
#
_entry.id   AF-A0A7Y5LNE1-F1
#
_cell.length_a   1.000
_cell.length_b   1.000
_cell.length_c   1.000
_cell.angle_alpha   90.00
_cell.angle_beta   90.00
_cell.angle_gamma   90.00
#
_symmetry.space_group_name_H-M   'P 1'
#
loop_
_entity.id
_entity.type
_entity.pdbx_description
1 polymer ?
#
loop_
_entity_poly.entity_id
_entity_poly.type
_entity_poly.pdbx_seq_one_letter_code
_entity_poly.pdbx_strand_id
1 'polypeptide(L)'
;MIRTLLLTTIGILFGTSFATSPVLAEMMDSAQECISAPLGAPVKTITKTLTEKVSASYRELIRVERDPRRRDELKKELTAKTAEIDGSYSELAAGDTTYDVSILAGEIRKGTGDGLIKRPTDIGDRYWIFADGKLWKVVETFPLTADFGSFALNLSSELGKPSKTEFQGGNSKNPPYRVTWESAKSVIELTDRRTEYGCFTLIVADRGLWKERLSDRVAVGMAGKKIDPLIQDIMSEGNPNDVSDIVDKIIQKKADSPDKPKSP
;
A
#
# COMPACT_ATOMS: atom_id res chain seq x y z
N MET A 1 9.87 -51.98 -0.57
CA MET A 1 8.65 -51.96 0.26
C MET A 1 8.30 -50.52 0.60
N ILE A 2 7.33 -49.94 -0.11
CA ILE A 2 6.91 -48.54 0.08
C ILE A 2 5.59 -48.58 0.87
N ARG A 3 5.60 -48.08 2.11
CA ARG A 3 4.41 -47.94 2.95
C ARG A 3 3.78 -46.58 2.68
N THR A 4 2.63 -46.60 2.01
CA THR A 4 1.75 -45.44 1.81
C THR A 4 0.99 -45.18 3.12
N LEU A 5 1.28 -44.05 3.77
CA LEU A 5 0.55 -43.58 4.94
C LEU A 5 -0.54 -42.61 4.47
N LEU A 6 -1.81 -43.02 4.59
CA LEU A 6 -2.98 -42.16 4.42
C LEU A 6 -3.18 -41.36 5.72
N LEU A 7 -2.96 -40.05 5.67
CA LEU A 7 -3.43 -39.12 6.70
C LEU A 7 -4.87 -38.70 6.36
N THR A 8 -5.81 -39.09 7.22
CA THR A 8 -7.20 -38.66 7.17
C THR A 8 -7.36 -37.41 8.04
N THR A 9 -7.37 -36.23 7.42
CA THR A 9 -7.58 -34.96 8.14
C THR A 9 -9.06 -34.75 8.38
N ILE A 10 -9.50 -34.88 9.63
CA ILE A 10 -10.85 -34.52 10.07
C ILE A 10 -10.86 -33.01 10.31
N GLY A 11 -11.44 -32.26 9.37
CA GLY A 11 -11.69 -30.82 9.53
C GLY A 11 -13.00 -30.61 10.31
N ILE A 12 -12.89 -30.13 11.56
CA ILE A 12 -14.05 -29.69 12.35
C ILE A 12 -14.31 -28.21 12.00
N LEU A 13 -15.39 -27.97 11.27
CA LEU A 13 -15.91 -26.63 10.96
C LEU A 13 -16.68 -26.08 12.17
N PHE A 14 -15.99 -25.36 13.06
CA PHE A 14 -16.66 -24.44 13.99
C PHE A 14 -16.85 -23.09 13.31
N GLY A 15 -18.00 -22.91 12.67
CA GLY A 15 -18.41 -21.65 12.05
C GLY A 15 -19.05 -20.71 13.06
N THR A 16 -18.26 -20.02 13.88
CA THR A 16 -18.73 -18.78 14.51
C THR A 16 -18.59 -17.66 13.47
N SER A 17 -19.68 -17.36 12.77
CA SER A 17 -19.75 -16.21 11.86
C SER A 17 -19.75 -14.94 12.72
N PHE A 18 -18.56 -14.43 13.04
CA PHE A 18 -18.43 -13.05 13.47
C PHE A 18 -18.88 -12.19 12.29
N ALA A 19 -19.87 -11.33 12.49
CA ALA A 19 -20.27 -10.36 11.48
C ALA A 19 -19.08 -9.42 11.24
N THR A 20 -18.27 -9.74 10.23
CA THR A 20 -17.21 -8.88 9.73
C THR A 20 -17.86 -7.59 9.24
N SER A 21 -17.40 -6.45 9.76
CA SER A 21 -17.81 -5.14 9.22
C SER A 21 -17.58 -5.14 7.70
N PRO A 22 -18.51 -4.61 6.88
CA PRO A 22 -18.32 -4.51 5.43
C PRO A 22 -16.99 -3.86 5.04
N VAL A 23 -16.57 -2.85 5.81
CA VAL A 23 -15.28 -2.16 5.61
C VAL A 23 -14.10 -3.10 5.86
N LEU A 24 -14.17 -3.96 6.89
CA LEU A 24 -13.11 -4.92 7.17
C LEU A 24 -13.02 -5.98 6.06
N ALA A 25 -14.15 -6.40 5.50
CA ALA A 25 -14.16 -7.33 4.36
C ALA A 25 -13.48 -6.71 3.13
N GLU A 26 -13.80 -5.45 2.81
CA GLU A 26 -13.18 -4.71 1.72
C GLU A 26 -11.66 -4.52 1.93
N MET A 27 -11.25 -4.21 3.17
CA MET A 27 -9.83 -4.15 3.54
C MET A 27 -9.12 -5.50 3.35
N MET A 28 -9.76 -6.61 3.70
CA MET A 28 -9.20 -7.95 3.51
C MET A 28 -9.11 -8.32 2.03
N ASP A 29 -10.12 -8.01 1.22
CA ASP A 29 -10.10 -8.26 -0.23
C ASP A 29 -8.96 -7.48 -0.89
N SER A 30 -8.80 -6.21 -0.51
CA SER A 30 -7.70 -5.38 -1.03
C SER A 30 -6.34 -5.90 -0.56
N ALA A 31 -6.20 -6.25 0.73
CA ALA A 31 -4.97 -6.86 1.25
C ALA A 31 -4.61 -8.16 0.50
N GLN A 32 -5.60 -9.00 0.18
CA GLN A 32 -5.40 -10.23 -0.56
C GLN A 32 -4.90 -9.98 -1.99
N GLU A 33 -5.40 -8.92 -2.64
CA GLU A 33 -4.87 -8.49 -3.94
C GLU A 33 -3.42 -8.03 -3.84
N CYS A 34 -3.08 -7.26 -2.79
CA CYS A 34 -1.71 -6.82 -2.52
C CYS A 34 -0.76 -8.00 -2.28
N ILE A 35 -1.19 -8.98 -1.47
CA ILE A 35 -0.44 -10.21 -1.13
C ILE A 35 -0.21 -11.07 -2.38
N SER A 36 -1.17 -11.08 -3.29
CA SER A 36 -1.13 -11.86 -4.53
C SER A 36 -0.38 -11.14 -5.66
N ALA A 37 0.25 -9.98 -5.39
CA ALA A 37 0.96 -9.22 -6.40
C ALA A 37 2.10 -10.05 -7.04
N PRO A 38 2.27 -9.99 -8.37
CA PRO A 38 3.25 -10.80 -9.08
C PRO A 38 4.65 -10.19 -8.95
N LEU A 39 5.28 -10.35 -7.78
CA LEU A 39 6.65 -9.92 -7.52
C LEU A 39 7.61 -10.47 -8.60
N GLY A 40 8.51 -9.62 -9.09
CA GLY A 40 9.42 -9.85 -10.20
C GLY A 40 8.86 -9.50 -11.58
N ALA A 41 7.55 -9.22 -11.72
CA ALA A 41 6.96 -8.85 -13.00
C ALA A 41 7.47 -7.49 -13.48
N PRO A 42 7.68 -7.31 -14.80
CA PRO A 42 8.13 -6.04 -15.34
C PRO A 42 7.02 -4.99 -15.27
N VAL A 43 7.38 -3.70 -15.25
CA VAL A 43 6.45 -2.55 -15.24
C VAL A 43 5.31 -2.74 -16.24
N LYS A 44 5.64 -3.06 -17.49
CA LYS A 44 4.66 -3.27 -18.57
C LYS A 44 3.62 -4.34 -18.26
N THR A 45 4.01 -5.41 -17.56
CA THR A 45 3.06 -6.46 -17.14
C THR A 45 2.12 -5.94 -16.07
N ILE A 46 2.63 -5.21 -15.08
CA ILE A 46 1.81 -4.61 -14.02
C ILE A 46 0.83 -3.60 -14.61
N THR A 47 1.30 -2.64 -15.41
CA THR A 47 0.47 -1.65 -16.09
C THR A 47 -0.62 -2.32 -16.92
N LYS A 48 -0.28 -3.35 -17.71
CA LYS A 48 -1.25 -4.12 -18.49
C LYS A 48 -2.32 -4.77 -17.61
N THR A 49 -1.93 -5.45 -16.53
CA THR A 49 -2.87 -6.09 -15.60
C THR A 49 -3.80 -5.06 -14.95
N LEU A 50 -3.28 -3.89 -14.56
CA LEU A 50 -4.09 -2.81 -13.98
C LEU A 50 -5.09 -2.24 -15.00
N THR A 51 -4.63 -2.00 -16.22
CA THR A 51 -5.46 -1.53 -17.34
C THR A 51 -6.56 -2.54 -17.70
N GLU A 52 -6.25 -3.84 -17.69
CA GLU A 52 -7.22 -4.91 -17.90
C GLU A 52 -8.28 -4.96 -16.79
N LYS A 53 -7.88 -4.81 -15.53
CA LYS A 53 -8.80 -4.76 -14.38
C LYS A 53 -9.77 -3.58 -14.48
N VAL A 54 -9.25 -2.39 -14.77
CA VAL A 54 -10.10 -1.19 -15.00
C VAL A 54 -11.03 -1.41 -16.18
N SER A 55 -10.51 -1.88 -17.30
CA SER A 55 -11.31 -2.15 -18.50
C SER A 55 -12.43 -3.14 -18.24
N ALA A 56 -12.18 -4.20 -17.47
CA ALA A 56 -13.21 -5.18 -17.10
C ALA A 56 -14.35 -4.53 -16.29
N SER A 57 -14.01 -3.72 -15.27
CA SER A 57 -15.02 -3.02 -14.45
C SER A 57 -15.89 -2.07 -15.28
N TYR A 58 -15.29 -1.26 -16.16
CA TYR A 58 -16.04 -0.33 -17.02
C TYR A 58 -16.85 -1.04 -18.10
N ARG A 59 -16.38 -2.17 -18.65
CA ARG A 59 -17.15 -2.95 -19.62
C ARG A 59 -18.48 -3.42 -19.03
N GLU A 60 -18.48 -3.86 -17.78
CA GLU A 60 -19.71 -4.25 -17.09
C GLU A 60 -20.65 -3.05 -16.88
N LEU A 61 -20.13 -1.90 -16.44
CA LEU A 61 -20.91 -0.67 -16.29
C LEU A 61 -21.53 -0.22 -17.63
N ILE A 62 -20.75 -0.20 -18.72
CA ILE A 62 -21.20 0.17 -20.06
C ILE A 62 -22.24 -0.82 -20.61
N ARG A 63 -22.16 -2.10 -20.21
CA ARG A 63 -23.07 -3.17 -20.65
C ARG A 63 -24.45 -3.01 -20.03
N VAL A 64 -24.52 -2.65 -18.76
CA VAL A 64 -25.80 -2.50 -18.03
C VAL A 64 -26.45 -1.13 -18.24
N GLU A 65 -25.67 -0.11 -18.60
CA GLU A 65 -26.16 1.24 -18.85
C GLU A 65 -27.05 1.30 -20.11
N ARG A 66 -28.21 1.94 -19.99
CA ARG A 66 -29.21 2.06 -21.06
C ARG A 66 -29.17 3.43 -21.75
N ASP A 67 -28.78 4.48 -21.05
CA ASP A 67 -28.70 5.83 -21.62
C ASP A 67 -27.49 5.95 -22.58
N PRO A 68 -27.71 6.23 -23.88
CA PRO A 68 -26.62 6.42 -24.84
C PRO A 68 -25.61 7.50 -24.45
N ARG A 69 -26.04 8.58 -23.77
CA ARG A 69 -25.13 9.66 -23.34
C ARG A 69 -24.22 9.18 -22.23
N ARG A 70 -24.78 8.53 -21.21
CA ARG A 70 -23.99 7.97 -20.10
C ARG A 70 -23.03 6.89 -20.57
N ARG A 71 -23.40 6.07 -21.56
CA ARG A 71 -22.48 5.10 -22.17
C ARG A 71 -21.29 5.76 -22.86
N ASP A 72 -21.49 6.90 -23.54
CA ASP A 72 -20.39 7.65 -24.16
C ASP A 72 -19.45 8.25 -23.11
N GLU A 73 -20.02 8.81 -22.04
CA GLU A 73 -19.24 9.29 -20.88
C GLU A 73 -18.39 8.18 -20.25
N LEU A 74 -18.99 7.02 -19.96
CA LEU A 74 -18.27 5.86 -19.40
C LEU A 74 -17.13 5.38 -20.31
N LYS A 75 -17.30 5.44 -21.64
CA LYS A 75 -16.20 5.11 -22.57
C LYS A 75 -15.07 6.12 -22.51
N LYS A 76 -15.39 7.43 -22.43
CA LYS A 76 -14.39 8.49 -22.26
C LYS A 76 -13.65 8.36 -20.94
N GLU A 77 -14.37 8.12 -19.85
CA GLU A 77 -13.81 7.85 -18.52
C GLU A 77 -12.88 6.63 -18.56
N LEU A 78 -13.30 5.52 -19.19
CA LEU A 78 -12.46 4.35 -19.40
C LEU A 78 -11.17 4.71 -20.13
N THR A 79 -11.25 5.39 -21.27
CA THR A 79 -10.06 5.81 -22.04
C THR A 79 -9.12 6.68 -21.21
N ALA A 80 -9.67 7.65 -20.47
CA ALA A 80 -8.90 8.52 -19.59
C ALA A 80 -8.19 7.72 -18.49
N LYS A 81 -8.91 6.81 -17.81
CA LYS A 81 -8.36 5.98 -16.73
C LYS A 81 -7.29 5.00 -17.22
N THR A 82 -7.44 4.44 -18.43
CA THR A 82 -6.39 3.59 -19.01
C THR A 82 -5.14 4.39 -19.38
N ALA A 83 -5.31 5.59 -19.93
CA ALA A 83 -4.18 6.47 -20.25
C ALA A 83 -3.46 6.96 -18.97
N GLU A 84 -4.20 7.24 -17.91
CA GLU A 84 -3.66 7.58 -16.58
C GLU A 84 -2.78 6.43 -16.05
N ILE A 85 -3.24 5.18 -16.13
CA ILE A 85 -2.46 4.00 -15.70
C ILE A 85 -1.19 3.84 -16.55
N ASP A 86 -1.31 3.96 -17.88
CA ASP A 86 -0.17 3.83 -18.78
C ASP A 86 0.91 4.91 -18.54
N GLY A 87 0.50 6.11 -18.12
CA GLY A 87 1.39 7.22 -17.77
C GLY A 87 1.78 7.32 -16.29
N SER A 88 1.24 6.47 -15.41
CA SER A 88 1.42 6.56 -13.96
C SER A 88 2.80 6.11 -13.47
N TYR A 89 3.58 5.45 -14.32
CA TYR A 89 4.94 5.04 -13.97
C TYR A 89 5.88 6.26 -13.94
N SER A 90 6.54 6.44 -12.80
CA SER A 90 7.53 7.49 -12.57
C SER A 90 8.84 6.88 -12.07
N GLU A 91 9.96 7.27 -12.69
CA GLU A 91 11.30 6.92 -12.17
C GLU A 91 11.70 7.89 -11.05
N LEU A 92 12.25 7.35 -9.98
CA LEU A 92 12.68 8.11 -8.81
C LEU A 92 14.09 8.65 -9.02
N ALA A 93 14.19 9.82 -9.62
CA ALA A 93 15.46 10.50 -9.85
C ALA A 93 16.19 10.87 -8.54
N ALA A 94 17.51 11.02 -8.59
CA ALA A 94 18.36 11.28 -7.41
C ALA A 94 17.99 12.56 -6.62
N GLY A 95 17.32 13.52 -7.25
CA GLY A 95 16.87 14.78 -6.64
C GLY A 95 15.37 14.86 -6.39
N ASP A 96 14.60 13.81 -6.66
CA ASP A 96 13.16 13.83 -6.42
C ASP A 96 12.87 13.87 -4.92
N THR A 97 12.25 14.94 -4.40
CA THR A 97 11.90 15.07 -2.98
C THR A 97 10.45 14.71 -2.65
N THR A 98 9.66 14.31 -3.65
CA THR A 98 8.20 14.16 -3.53
C THR A 98 7.79 13.26 -2.37
N TYR A 99 8.54 12.18 -2.14
CA TYR A 99 8.21 11.16 -1.15
C TYR A 99 9.04 11.22 0.14
N ASP A 100 9.90 12.22 0.33
CA ASP A 100 10.78 12.33 1.52
C ASP A 100 10.03 12.37 2.84
N VAL A 101 8.80 12.88 2.81
CA VAL A 101 7.93 13.09 3.98
C VAL A 101 6.62 12.32 3.87
N SER A 102 6.59 11.28 3.05
CA SER A 102 5.40 10.45 2.81
C SER A 102 5.47 9.13 3.55
N ILE A 103 4.39 8.35 3.49
CA ILE A 103 4.35 6.96 3.99
C ILE A 103 5.41 6.05 3.34
N LEU A 104 5.92 6.44 2.17
CA LEU A 104 6.99 5.74 1.45
C LEU A 104 8.40 6.19 1.88
N ALA A 105 8.52 7.12 2.84
CA ALA A 105 9.81 7.55 3.34
C ALA A 105 10.57 6.34 3.93
N GLY A 106 11.74 6.05 3.35
CA GLY A 106 12.55 4.88 3.70
C GLY A 106 12.13 3.58 2.99
N GLU A 107 11.01 3.56 2.24
CA GLU A 107 10.60 2.39 1.46
C GLU A 107 11.14 2.38 0.03
N ILE A 108 11.54 3.55 -0.48
CA ILE A 108 12.05 3.77 -1.84
C ILE A 108 13.50 4.27 -1.82
N ARG A 109 14.24 4.00 -2.89
CA ARG A 109 15.59 4.55 -3.11
C ARG A 109 15.59 5.51 -4.27
N LYS A 110 16.28 6.64 -4.12
CA LYS A 110 16.35 7.69 -5.13
C LYS A 110 17.65 7.58 -5.90
N GLY A 111 17.58 7.80 -7.21
CA GLY A 111 18.76 7.78 -8.08
C GLY A 111 19.33 6.39 -8.34
N THR A 112 18.61 5.32 -7.99
CA THR A 112 19.04 3.92 -8.21
C THR A 112 18.31 3.24 -9.36
N GLY A 113 17.54 4.00 -10.17
CA GLY A 113 16.67 3.42 -11.20
C GLY A 113 15.42 2.73 -10.62
N ASP A 114 15.09 3.00 -9.35
CA ASP A 114 13.81 2.59 -8.78
C ASP A 114 12.68 3.41 -9.44
N GLY A 115 11.52 2.78 -9.61
CA GLY A 115 10.33 3.43 -10.16
C GLY A 115 9.09 3.14 -9.34
N LEU A 116 8.02 3.88 -9.58
CA LEU A 116 6.79 3.82 -8.82
C LEU A 116 5.57 3.94 -9.73
N ILE A 117 4.54 3.15 -9.45
CA ILE A 117 3.15 3.44 -9.85
C ILE A 117 2.34 3.70 -8.57
N LYS A 118 1.63 4.83 -8.50
CA LYS A 118 0.65 5.14 -7.45
C LYS A 118 -0.75 4.98 -8.02
N ARG A 119 -1.65 4.36 -7.27
CA ARG A 119 -3.08 4.33 -7.60
C ARG A 119 -3.94 4.40 -6.34
N PRO A 120 -4.95 5.28 -6.31
CA PRO A 120 -5.98 5.23 -5.28
C PRO A 120 -6.84 3.98 -5.42
N THR A 121 -7.20 3.38 -4.30
CA THR A 121 -8.16 2.29 -4.13
C THR A 121 -9.38 2.83 -3.36
N ASP A 122 -10.42 2.00 -3.20
CA ASP A 122 -11.64 2.42 -2.50
C ASP A 122 -11.40 2.65 -0.99
N ILE A 123 -10.32 2.08 -0.45
CA ILE A 123 -9.97 2.13 0.98
C ILE A 123 -8.66 2.90 1.27
N GLY A 124 -7.88 3.27 0.27
CA GLY A 124 -6.60 3.94 0.50
C GLY A 124 -5.77 4.13 -0.76
N ASP A 125 -4.45 4.16 -0.62
CA ASP A 125 -3.52 4.27 -1.74
C ASP A 125 -2.69 2.98 -1.86
N ARG A 126 -2.52 2.50 -3.09
CA ARG A 126 -1.60 1.40 -3.41
C ARG A 126 -0.44 1.89 -4.27
N TYR A 127 0.75 1.45 -3.90
CA TYR A 127 2.02 1.82 -4.49
C TYR A 127 2.73 0.56 -4.96
N TRP A 128 3.04 0.47 -6.25
CA TRP A 128 3.89 -0.58 -6.82
C TRP A 128 5.27 0.00 -7.04
N ILE A 129 6.26 -0.56 -6.34
CA ILE A 129 7.64 -0.08 -6.35
C ILE A 129 8.50 -1.07 -7.14
N PHE A 130 9.22 -0.51 -8.10
CA PHE A 130 10.04 -1.23 -9.05
C PHE A 130 11.52 -1.01 -8.75
N ALA A 131 12.31 -2.04 -8.99
CA ALA A 131 13.77 -2.04 -8.96
C ALA A 131 14.22 -2.65 -10.29
N ASP A 132 15.05 -1.94 -11.04
CA ASP A 132 15.51 -2.36 -12.36
C ASP A 132 14.34 -2.75 -13.30
N GLY A 133 13.26 -1.96 -13.25
CA GLY A 133 12.05 -2.17 -14.04
C GLY A 133 11.21 -3.39 -13.65
N LYS A 134 11.48 -4.05 -12.52
CA LYS A 134 10.71 -5.19 -12.01
C LYS A 134 10.08 -4.88 -10.66
N LEU A 135 8.83 -5.30 -10.47
CA LEU A 135 8.10 -5.12 -9.22
C LEU A 135 8.80 -5.88 -8.11
N TRP A 136 9.19 -5.21 -7.03
CA TRP A 136 9.80 -5.91 -5.88
C TRP A 136 9.09 -5.62 -4.57
N LYS A 137 8.27 -4.57 -4.52
CA LYS A 137 7.51 -4.20 -3.33
C LYS A 137 6.17 -3.60 -3.72
N VAL A 138 5.12 -3.97 -3.01
CA VAL A 138 3.83 -3.27 -3.01
C VAL A 138 3.59 -2.74 -1.61
N VAL A 139 3.16 -1.48 -1.52
CA VAL A 139 2.76 -0.83 -0.27
C VAL A 139 1.33 -0.40 -0.42
N GLU A 140 0.48 -0.72 0.54
CA GLU A 140 -0.90 -0.26 0.57
C GLU A 140 -1.21 0.40 1.90
N THR A 141 -1.88 1.54 1.84
CA THR A 141 -2.40 2.23 3.02
C THR A 141 -3.86 1.87 3.25
N PHE A 142 -4.24 1.79 4.51
CA PHE A 142 -5.60 1.53 4.94
C PHE A 142 -6.04 2.61 5.94
N PRO A 143 -7.32 3.00 5.94
CA PRO A 143 -7.80 4.02 6.85
C PRO A 143 -7.98 3.41 8.25
N LEU A 144 -8.12 4.26 9.28
CA LEU A 144 -8.30 3.82 10.67
C LEU A 144 -9.74 3.40 11.00
N THR A 145 -10.53 3.06 9.97
CA THR A 145 -11.93 2.62 10.12
C THR A 145 -12.03 1.26 10.79
N ALA A 146 -10.96 0.45 10.76
CA ALA A 146 -10.84 -0.80 11.49
C ALA A 146 -9.79 -0.71 12.62
N ASP A 147 -9.93 -1.56 13.63
CA ASP A 147 -8.89 -1.75 14.64
C ASP A 147 -7.71 -2.58 14.08
N PHE A 148 -6.48 -2.16 14.38
CA PHE A 148 -5.26 -2.80 13.89
C PHE A 148 -5.17 -4.27 14.33
N GLY A 149 -5.48 -4.55 15.60
CA GLY A 149 -5.40 -5.90 16.15
C GLY A 149 -6.39 -6.85 15.47
N SER A 150 -7.61 -6.35 15.23
CA SER A 150 -8.65 -7.09 14.51
C SER A 150 -8.23 -7.38 13.07
N PHE A 151 -7.69 -6.39 12.36
CA PHE A 151 -7.19 -6.58 10.99
C PHE A 151 -6.01 -7.56 10.93
N ALA A 152 -5.03 -7.41 11.84
CA ALA A 152 -3.89 -8.31 11.96
C ALA A 152 -4.31 -9.75 12.30
N LEU A 153 -5.35 -9.94 13.10
CA LEU A 153 -5.90 -11.26 13.44
C LEU A 153 -6.52 -11.92 12.20
N ASN A 154 -7.30 -11.20 11.41
CA ASN A 154 -7.89 -11.71 10.16
C ASN A 154 -6.81 -12.03 9.12
N LEU A 155 -5.78 -11.18 8.99
CA LEU A 155 -4.63 -11.51 8.15
C LEU A 155 -3.89 -12.75 8.65
N SER A 156 -3.79 -12.94 9.97
CA SER A 156 -3.16 -14.14 10.56
C SER A 156 -3.99 -15.41 10.33
N SER A 157 -5.32 -15.33 10.20
CA SER A 157 -6.12 -16.51 9.87
C SER A 157 -5.89 -16.97 8.43
N GLU A 158 -5.65 -16.04 7.50
CA GLU A 158 -5.35 -16.34 6.09
C GLU A 158 -3.89 -16.76 5.87
N LEU A 159 -2.94 -16.02 6.46
CA LEU A 159 -1.50 -16.22 6.24
C LEU A 159 -0.85 -17.20 7.23
N GLY A 160 -1.57 -17.58 8.28
CA GLY A 160 -1.04 -18.35 9.40
C GLY A 160 -0.31 -17.49 10.43
N LYS A 161 0.40 -18.18 11.35
CA LYS A 161 1.08 -17.53 12.47
C LYS A 161 2.19 -16.60 11.97
N PRO A 162 2.25 -15.33 12.46
CA PRO A 162 3.33 -14.42 12.08
C PRO A 162 4.69 -14.91 12.57
N SER A 163 5.71 -14.62 11.77
CA SER A 163 7.12 -14.89 12.09
C SER A 163 7.66 -13.94 13.16
N LYS A 164 7.13 -12.70 13.21
CA LYS A 164 7.51 -11.67 14.18
C LYS A 164 6.31 -10.79 14.51
N THR A 165 6.19 -10.44 15.79
CA THR A 165 5.23 -9.45 16.28
C THR A 165 5.97 -8.48 17.19
N GLU A 166 5.90 -7.19 16.91
CA GLU A 166 6.49 -6.14 17.72
C GLU A 166 5.39 -5.35 18.43
N PHE A 167 5.60 -5.10 19.72
CA PHE A 167 4.64 -4.45 20.60
C PHE A 167 5.16 -3.08 21.02
N GLN A 168 4.24 -2.13 21.22
CA GLN A 168 4.62 -0.79 21.63
C GLN A 168 5.40 -0.84 22.95
N GLY A 169 6.55 -0.16 23.02
CA GLY A 169 7.43 -0.18 24.19
C GLY A 169 8.02 -1.56 24.53
N GLY A 170 7.98 -2.53 23.60
CA GLY A 170 8.55 -3.87 23.78
C GLY A 170 7.79 -4.79 24.73
N ASN A 171 6.63 -4.37 25.24
CA ASN A 171 5.84 -5.13 26.21
C ASN A 171 4.67 -5.83 25.51
N SER A 172 4.56 -7.16 25.64
CA SER A 172 3.49 -7.96 25.04
C SER A 172 2.09 -7.68 25.58
N LYS A 173 1.96 -6.92 26.68
CA LYS A 173 0.68 -6.43 27.18
C LYS A 173 0.15 -5.23 26.39
N ASN A 174 1.03 -4.53 25.67
CA ASN A 174 0.65 -3.41 24.81
C ASN A 174 0.14 -3.94 23.47
N PRO A 175 -0.67 -3.16 22.72
CA PRO A 175 -1.08 -3.55 21.38
C PRO A 175 0.14 -3.76 20.47
N PRO A 176 0.09 -4.74 19.54
CA PRO A 176 1.10 -4.84 18.50
C PRO A 176 1.03 -3.61 17.60
N TYR A 177 2.18 -3.11 17.17
CA TYR A 177 2.26 -2.04 16.17
C TYR A 177 2.89 -2.53 14.86
N ARG A 178 3.51 -3.72 14.86
CA ARG A 178 4.06 -4.34 13.66
C ARG A 178 3.90 -5.85 13.72
N VAL A 179 3.46 -6.44 12.62
CA VAL A 179 3.32 -7.89 12.45
C VAL A 179 3.94 -8.29 11.12
N THR A 180 4.78 -9.32 11.13
CA THR A 180 5.53 -9.75 9.95
C THR A 180 5.35 -11.24 9.69
N TRP A 181 5.02 -11.58 8.45
CA TRP A 181 5.02 -12.94 7.91
C TRP A 181 6.14 -13.08 6.89
N GLU A 182 6.91 -14.15 6.98
CA GLU A 182 7.97 -14.45 6.02
C GLU A 182 7.68 -15.80 5.36
N SER A 183 7.84 -15.83 4.04
CA SER A 183 7.84 -17.07 3.25
C SER A 183 9.23 -17.33 2.66
N ALA A 184 9.36 -18.34 1.81
CA ALA A 184 10.59 -18.55 1.04
C ALA A 184 10.86 -17.41 0.05
N LYS A 185 9.81 -16.76 -0.47
CA LYS A 185 9.91 -15.79 -1.58
C LYS A 185 9.55 -14.37 -1.18
N SER A 186 8.74 -14.18 -0.16
CA SER A 186 8.16 -12.88 0.18
C SER A 186 8.25 -12.57 1.67
N VAL A 187 8.18 -11.27 1.96
CA VAL A 187 7.96 -10.70 3.29
C VAL A 187 6.66 -9.91 3.23
N ILE A 188 5.78 -10.14 4.19
CA ILE A 188 4.55 -9.36 4.38
C ILE A 188 4.68 -8.66 5.74
N GLU A 189 4.59 -7.34 5.77
CA GLU A 189 4.70 -6.53 6.98
C GLU A 189 3.47 -5.63 7.11
N LEU A 190 2.70 -5.82 8.17
CA LEU A 190 1.62 -4.91 8.56
C LEU A 190 2.14 -4.01 9.68
N THR A 191 2.08 -2.70 9.51
CA THR A 191 2.53 -1.71 10.51
C THR A 191 1.43 -0.70 10.81
N ASP A 192 1.21 -0.43 12.10
CA ASP A 192 0.38 0.66 12.59
C ASP A 192 1.17 1.97 12.46
N ARG A 193 0.68 2.88 11.63
CA ARG A 193 1.26 4.20 11.35
C ARG A 193 0.30 5.31 11.76
N ARG A 194 -0.61 5.03 12.70
CA ARG A 194 -1.63 5.97 13.17
C ARG A 194 -1.04 7.27 13.69
N THR A 195 0.06 7.22 14.43
CA THR A 195 0.66 8.40 15.07
C THR A 195 1.31 9.33 14.04
N GLU A 196 1.94 8.75 13.01
CA GLU A 196 2.71 9.50 12.02
C GLU A 196 1.87 9.91 10.80
N TYR A 197 0.93 9.07 10.38
CA TYR A 197 0.24 9.22 9.09
C TYR A 197 -1.27 8.93 9.15
N GLY A 198 -1.83 8.61 10.32
CA GLY A 198 -3.26 8.35 10.44
C GLY A 198 -3.75 7.15 9.65
N CYS A 199 -2.93 6.12 9.44
CA CYS A 199 -3.27 4.95 8.63
C CYS A 199 -2.56 3.67 9.11
N PHE A 200 -2.93 2.52 8.53
CA PHE A 200 -2.12 1.31 8.57
C PHE A 200 -1.42 1.12 7.24
N THR A 201 -0.27 0.44 7.25
CA THR A 201 0.44 0.06 6.02
C THR A 201 0.61 -1.44 5.94
N LEU A 202 0.21 -2.04 4.82
CA LEU A 202 0.59 -3.39 4.44
C LEU A 202 1.67 -3.32 3.38
N ILE A 203 2.79 -3.99 3.63
CA ILE A 203 3.91 -4.08 2.70
C ILE A 203 4.06 -5.54 2.29
N VAL A 204 4.16 -5.78 0.98
CA VAL A 204 4.46 -7.10 0.40
C VAL A 204 5.69 -6.95 -0.47
N ALA A 205 6.78 -7.65 -0.15
CA ALA A 205 8.06 -7.48 -0.82
C ALA A 205 8.73 -8.81 -1.17
N ASP A 206 9.55 -8.80 -2.22
CA ASP A 206 10.47 -9.90 -2.52
C ASP A 206 11.50 -10.04 -1.39
N ARG A 207 11.65 -11.24 -0.85
CA ARG A 207 12.47 -11.48 0.35
C ARG A 207 13.97 -11.27 0.09
N GLY A 208 14.45 -11.59 -1.11
CA GLY A 208 15.86 -11.42 -1.47
C GLY A 208 16.22 -9.94 -1.50
N LEU A 209 15.47 -9.18 -2.28
CA LEU A 209 15.65 -7.73 -2.41
C LEU A 209 15.35 -6.99 -1.10
N TRP A 210 14.38 -7.45 -0.31
CA TRP A 210 14.09 -6.89 1.00
C TRP A 210 15.29 -6.97 1.95
N LYS A 211 15.98 -8.11 2.00
CA LYS A 211 17.17 -8.29 2.85
C LYS A 211 18.35 -7.46 2.37
N GLU A 212 18.59 -7.46 1.05
CA GLU A 212 19.64 -6.65 0.44
C GLU A 212 19.46 -5.16 0.75
N ARG A 213 18.21 -4.68 0.73
CA ARG A 213 17.85 -3.26 0.91
C ARG A 213 17.51 -2.90 2.36
N LEU A 214 17.67 -3.81 3.32
CA LEU A 214 17.30 -3.59 4.72
C LEU A 214 18.17 -2.53 5.40
N SER A 215 19.47 -2.48 5.04
CA SER A 215 20.42 -1.47 5.54
C SER A 215 19.94 -0.05 5.26
N ASP A 216 19.30 0.14 4.12
CA ASP A 216 18.86 1.46 3.65
C ASP A 216 17.67 1.96 4.47
N ARG A 217 16.77 1.06 4.89
CA ARG A 217 15.65 1.39 5.82
C ARG A 217 16.17 1.88 7.16
N VAL A 218 17.21 1.25 7.71
CA VAL A 218 17.76 1.60 9.04
C VAL A 218 18.40 2.99 9.01
N ALA A 219 19.12 3.33 7.94
CA ALA A 219 19.74 4.63 7.78
C ALA A 219 18.72 5.78 7.76
N VAL A 220 17.58 5.59 7.10
CA VAL A 220 16.51 6.60 7.04
C VAL A 220 15.72 6.66 8.36
N GLY A 221 15.42 5.51 8.97
CA GLY A 221 14.70 5.45 10.25
C GLY A 221 15.47 6.04 11.44
N MET A 222 16.80 5.94 11.44
CA MET A 222 17.65 6.57 12.47
C MET A 222 17.92 8.06 12.21
N ALA A 223 17.66 8.56 11.00
CA ALA A 223 17.92 9.96 10.66
C ALA A 223 16.96 10.96 11.33
N GLY A 224 16.04 10.51 12.19
CA GLY A 224 15.40 11.34 13.22
C GLY A 224 14.88 12.68 12.71
N LYS A 225 14.40 12.77 11.47
CA LYS A 225 13.83 14.01 10.95
C LYS A 225 12.55 14.22 11.72
N LYS A 226 12.57 15.21 12.63
CA LYS A 226 11.35 15.82 13.19
C LYS A 226 10.40 16.03 12.01
N ILE A 227 9.19 15.49 12.12
CA ILE A 227 8.10 15.78 11.19
C ILE A 227 8.09 17.30 11.01
N ASP A 228 8.19 17.76 9.77
CA ASP A 228 8.23 19.20 9.45
C ASP A 228 7.03 19.88 10.13
N PRO A 229 7.21 20.96 10.91
CA PRO A 229 6.12 21.65 11.59
C PRO A 229 4.95 21.99 10.66
N LEU A 230 5.22 22.23 9.37
CA LEU A 230 4.20 22.47 8.36
C LEU A 230 3.27 21.27 8.15
N ILE A 231 3.79 20.05 8.29
CA ILE A 231 3.02 18.80 8.17
C ILE A 231 2.22 18.57 9.44
N GLN A 232 2.78 18.86 10.62
CA GLN A 232 2.00 18.84 11.85
C GLN A 232 0.80 19.78 11.74
N ASP A 233 1.00 20.99 11.20
CA ASP A 233 -0.04 21.99 10.98
C ASP A 233 -1.14 21.46 10.03
N ILE A 234 -0.76 20.90 8.87
CA ILE A 234 -1.70 20.34 7.88
C ILE A 234 -2.44 19.11 8.43
N MET A 235 -1.75 18.26 9.20
CA MET A 235 -2.36 17.10 9.87
C MET A 235 -3.30 17.51 11.01
N SER A 236 -3.05 18.64 11.67
CA SER A 236 -3.96 19.19 12.69
C SER A 236 -5.15 19.97 12.12
N GLU A 237 -5.04 20.50 10.89
CA GLU A 237 -6.11 21.24 10.21
C GLU A 237 -6.99 20.34 9.32
N GLY A 238 -6.50 19.16 8.90
CA GLY A 238 -7.22 18.22 8.04
C GLY A 238 -8.16 17.25 8.78
N ASN A 239 -9.24 16.84 8.12
CA ASN A 239 -10.07 15.73 8.59
C ASN A 239 -9.21 14.44 8.57
N PRO A 240 -9.00 13.74 9.70
CA PRO A 240 -8.13 12.55 9.77
C PRO A 240 -8.60 11.37 8.91
N ASN A 241 -9.79 11.45 8.31
CA ASN A 241 -10.30 10.47 7.35
C ASN A 241 -9.95 10.76 5.88
N ASP A 242 -9.28 11.88 5.58
CA ASP A 242 -8.98 12.34 4.22
C ASP A 242 -7.47 12.32 3.95
N VAL A 243 -6.90 11.11 4.00
CA VAL A 243 -5.44 10.87 3.94
C VAL A 243 -4.89 11.03 2.52
N SER A 244 -5.71 10.86 1.48
CA SER A 244 -5.30 10.97 0.06
C SER A 244 -4.87 12.39 -0.32
N ASP A 245 -5.34 13.40 0.42
CA ASP A 245 -5.23 14.82 0.06
C ASP A 245 -3.99 15.52 0.67
N ILE A 246 -3.26 14.85 1.58
CA ILE A 246 -2.14 15.49 2.32
C ILE A 246 -0.94 15.76 1.40
N VAL A 247 -0.58 14.81 0.53
CA VAL A 247 0.54 14.97 -0.40
C VAL A 247 0.23 16.08 -1.42
N ASP A 248 -0.99 16.11 -1.95
CA ASP A 248 -1.41 17.13 -2.92
C ASP A 248 -1.53 18.52 -2.27
N LYS A 249 -2.02 18.62 -1.02
CA LYS A 249 -2.01 19.85 -0.23
C LYS A 249 -0.60 20.34 0.09
N ILE A 250 0.36 19.44 0.37
CA ILE A 250 1.76 19.81 0.58
C ILE A 250 2.36 20.35 -0.73
N ILE A 251 2.11 19.69 -1.86
CA ILE A 251 2.57 20.15 -3.18
C ILE A 251 1.99 21.54 -3.50
N GLN A 252 0.69 21.74 -3.22
CA GLN A 252 0.00 22.99 -3.51
C GLN A 252 0.41 24.14 -2.59
N LYS A 253 0.51 23.92 -1.27
CA LYS A 253 0.96 24.94 -0.30
C LYS A 253 2.42 25.36 -0.53
N LYS A 254 3.25 24.46 -1.08
CA LYS A 254 4.64 24.76 -1.47
C LYS A 254 4.71 25.57 -2.77
N ALA A 255 3.76 25.40 -3.68
CA ALA A 255 3.62 26.24 -4.87
C ALA A 255 3.12 27.66 -4.53
N ASP A 256 2.26 27.79 -3.51
CA ASP A 256 1.68 29.06 -3.05
C ASP A 256 2.61 29.91 -2.17
N SER A 257 3.79 29.38 -1.80
CA SER A 257 4.79 30.10 -1.00
C SER A 257 6.03 30.41 -1.85
N PRO A 258 5.95 31.37 -2.80
CA PRO A 258 7.11 31.79 -3.57
C PRO A 258 8.15 32.41 -2.62
N ASP A 259 9.37 31.89 -2.72
CA ASP A 259 10.54 32.29 -1.93
C ASP A 259 10.64 33.82 -1.88
N LYS A 260 10.41 34.41 -0.69
CA LYS A 260 10.64 35.84 -0.48
C LYS A 260 12.15 36.07 -0.64
N PRO A 261 12.59 36.88 -1.61
CA PRO A 261 14.01 37.15 -1.78
C PRO A 261 14.55 37.76 -0.50
N LYS A 262 15.60 37.14 0.06
CA LYS A 262 16.36 37.69 1.18
C LYS A 262 16.84 39.08 0.78
N SER A 263 16.32 40.10 1.46
CA SER A 263 16.79 41.46 1.31
C SER A 263 18.25 41.55 1.82
N PRO A 264 19.12 42.30 1.13
CA PRO A 264 20.54 42.41 1.44
C PRO A 264 20.82 43.07 2.79
#